data_AF-A0A671LIH5-F1
#
_entry.id   AF-A0A671LIH5-F1
#
_cell.length_a   1.000
_cell.length_b   1.000
_cell.length_c   1.000
_cell.angle_alpha   90.00
_cell.angle_beta   90.00
_cell.angle_gamma   90.00
#
_symmetry.space_group_name_H-M   'P 1'
#
loop_
_entity.id
_entity.type
_entity.pdbx_description
1 polymer ?
#
loop_
_entity_poly.entity_id
_entity_poly.type
_entity_poly.pdbx_seq_one_letter_code
_entity_poly.pdbx_strand_id
1 'polypeptide(L)'
;MNGHTPGEPVNMNAVAVVCRRAWNASPAQTVIIHHTAFLISGDGMVYEGRGWGIVGAHAKEHNFNSVGIAFMGNFNDEMPSSASLSALLRLLHIGVLHGHVRPNVVLVGHRDVAKTECPGEYLYALLPKLRDQLQNQ
;
A
#
# COMPACT_ATOMS: atom_id res chain seq x y z
N MET A 1 -17.99 2.01 20.68
CA MET A 1 -18.81 1.76 19.48
C MET A 1 -18.77 3.05 18.66
N ASN A 2 -17.86 3.14 17.70
CA ASN A 2 -17.78 4.32 16.83
C ASN A 2 -18.13 3.84 15.43
N GLY A 3 -19.40 4.04 15.07
CA GLY A 3 -19.96 3.65 13.79
C GLY A 3 -19.30 4.43 12.66
N HIS A 4 -18.82 3.72 11.66
CA HIS A 4 -18.55 4.29 10.35
C HIS A 4 -19.69 3.82 9.44
N THR A 5 -20.46 4.77 8.94
CA THR A 5 -21.54 4.54 7.97
C THR A 5 -20.94 4.09 6.63
N PRO A 6 -21.54 3.10 5.94
CA PRO A 6 -21.10 2.71 4.61
C PRO A 6 -21.36 3.86 3.63
N GLY A 7 -20.32 4.39 2.99
CA GLY A 7 -20.46 5.32 1.86
C GLY A 7 -19.83 6.70 1.99
N GLU A 8 -19.24 7.08 3.13
CA GLU A 8 -18.42 8.29 3.19
C GLU A 8 -16.99 8.01 2.71
N PRO A 9 -16.38 8.86 1.87
CA PRO A 9 -15.00 8.68 1.45
C PRO A 9 -14.11 8.76 2.68
N VAL A 10 -13.54 7.61 3.05
CA VAL A 10 -12.61 7.51 4.16
C VAL A 10 -11.43 8.42 3.84
N ASN A 11 -11.19 9.38 4.72
CA ASN A 11 -10.28 10.48 4.45
C ASN A 11 -8.82 10.05 4.71
N MET A 12 -8.21 9.38 3.72
CA MET A 12 -6.94 8.68 3.87
C MET A 12 -5.75 9.60 3.56
N ASN A 13 -4.85 9.75 4.54
CA ASN A 13 -3.66 10.63 4.47
C ASN A 13 -2.35 9.84 4.29
N ALA A 14 -2.31 8.58 4.72
CA ALA A 14 -1.10 7.76 4.69
C ALA A 14 -1.27 6.53 3.81
N VAL A 15 -0.21 6.12 3.11
CA VAL A 15 -0.18 4.84 2.37
C VAL A 15 0.90 3.98 2.98
N ALA A 16 0.52 2.84 3.55
CA ALA A 16 1.45 1.91 4.19
C ALA A 16 1.71 0.73 3.25
N VAL A 17 2.98 0.48 2.94
CA VAL A 17 3.35 -0.57 1.98
C VAL A 17 3.67 -1.89 2.66
N VAL A 18 2.86 -2.94 2.48
CA VAL A 18 3.02 -4.25 3.15
C VAL A 18 3.68 -5.31 2.26
N CYS A 19 4.95 -5.58 2.52
CA CYS A 19 5.73 -6.70 2.04
C CYS A 19 5.66 -7.87 3.03
N ARG A 20 5.08 -9.00 2.60
CA ARG A 20 5.49 -10.32 3.10
C ARG A 20 5.34 -11.38 2.01
N ARG A 21 6.43 -12.13 1.83
CA ARG A 21 6.67 -13.35 1.04
C ARG A 21 5.39 -14.13 0.69
N ALA A 22 5.05 -14.20 -0.60
CA ALA A 22 4.09 -15.15 -1.14
C ALA A 22 4.60 -15.68 -2.49
N TRP A 23 5.51 -16.65 -2.45
CA TRP A 23 5.65 -17.57 -3.58
C TRP A 23 4.93 -18.87 -3.21
N ASN A 24 4.09 -19.34 -4.12
CA ASN A 24 3.07 -20.39 -4.05
C ASN A 24 1.67 -19.95 -3.56
N ALA A 25 0.69 -20.25 -4.43
CA ALA A 25 -0.75 -20.19 -4.21
C ALA A 25 -1.15 -21.03 -2.98
N SER A 26 -0.98 -20.44 -1.81
CA SER A 26 -1.31 -20.99 -0.51
C SER A 26 -2.30 -20.04 0.18
N PRO A 27 -3.00 -20.49 1.23
CA PRO A 27 -3.99 -19.68 1.97
C PRO A 27 -3.49 -18.28 2.41
N ALA A 28 -2.17 -18.07 2.45
CA ALA A 28 -1.54 -16.79 2.76
C ALA A 28 -1.83 -15.67 1.74
N GLN A 29 -2.05 -15.98 0.46
CA GLN A 29 -2.44 -14.97 -0.55
C GLN A 29 -3.83 -14.39 -0.25
N THR A 30 -4.78 -15.25 0.13
CA THR A 30 -6.12 -14.83 0.56
C THR A 30 -6.05 -13.96 1.82
N VAL A 31 -5.18 -14.31 2.77
CA VAL A 31 -5.03 -13.52 4.01
C VAL A 31 -4.47 -12.12 3.74
N ILE A 32 -3.44 -11.95 2.90
CA ILE A 32 -2.85 -10.63 2.62
C ILE A 32 -3.87 -9.70 1.93
N ILE A 33 -4.60 -10.21 0.94
CA ILE A 33 -5.68 -9.51 0.23
C ILE A 33 -6.80 -9.10 1.20
N HIS A 34 -7.07 -9.89 2.24
CA HIS A 34 -8.03 -9.56 3.28
C HIS A 34 -7.53 -8.51 4.28
N HIS A 35 -6.25 -8.15 4.30
CA HIS A 35 -5.70 -7.14 5.22
C HIS A 35 -5.32 -5.83 4.52
N THR A 36 -4.96 -5.86 3.24
CA THR A 36 -4.59 -4.68 2.45
C THR A 36 -5.65 -4.27 1.44
N ALA A 37 -5.60 -3.02 0.98
CA ALA A 37 -6.49 -2.51 -0.06
C ALA A 37 -6.08 -3.02 -1.45
N PHE A 38 -4.76 -3.07 -1.72
CA PHE A 38 -4.20 -3.51 -3.00
C PHE A 38 -2.97 -4.39 -2.81
N LEU A 39 -2.61 -5.14 -3.86
CA LEU A 39 -1.39 -5.93 -3.97
C LEU A 39 -0.78 -5.71 -5.36
N ILE A 40 0.51 -5.41 -5.44
CA ILE A 40 1.25 -5.14 -6.67
C ILE A 40 2.24 -6.27 -6.90
N SER A 41 2.18 -6.92 -8.05
CA SER A 41 3.14 -7.95 -8.44
C SER A 41 4.40 -7.36 -9.09
N GLY A 42 5.45 -8.18 -9.17
CA GLY A 42 6.71 -7.79 -9.80
C GLY A 42 6.61 -7.45 -11.29
N ASP A 43 5.60 -7.92 -12.01
CA ASP A 43 5.30 -7.54 -13.39
C ASP A 43 4.44 -6.28 -13.52
N GLY A 44 4.06 -5.64 -12.40
CA GLY A 44 3.30 -4.40 -12.37
C GLY A 44 1.79 -4.58 -12.45
N MET A 45 1.26 -5.80 -12.28
CA MET A 45 -0.18 -6.00 -12.14
C MET A 45 -0.64 -5.57 -10.75
N VAL A 46 -1.79 -4.90 -10.71
CA VAL A 46 -2.43 -4.47 -9.46
C VAL A 46 -3.65 -5.34 -9.22
N TYR A 47 -3.64 -6.04 -8.09
CA TYR A 47 -4.74 -6.84 -7.60
C TYR A 47 -5.48 -6.06 -6.52
N GLU A 48 -6.79 -5.99 -6.65
CA GLU A 48 -7.65 -5.38 -5.64
C GLU A 48 -7.87 -6.37 -4.49
N GLY A 49 -7.62 -5.91 -3.27
CA GLY A 49 -7.99 -6.59 -2.04
C GLY A 49 -9.28 -6.05 -1.48
N ARG A 50 -9.20 -5.33 -0.35
CA ARG A 50 -10.37 -4.60 0.16
C ARG A 50 -10.80 -3.42 -0.71
N GLY A 51 -9.92 -2.93 -1.59
CA GLY A 51 -10.21 -1.78 -2.42
C GLY A 51 -10.25 -0.46 -1.65
N TRP A 52 -10.75 0.58 -2.31
CA TRP A 52 -10.85 1.93 -1.75
C TRP A 52 -11.99 2.04 -0.73
N GLY A 53 -11.82 2.92 0.26
CA GLY A 53 -12.90 3.27 1.21
C GLY A 53 -13.28 2.17 2.21
N ILE A 54 -12.54 1.05 2.24
CA ILE A 54 -12.73 -0.01 3.24
C ILE A 54 -11.53 0.01 4.19
N VAL A 55 -11.82 0.15 5.50
CA VAL A 55 -10.80 0.09 6.56
C VAL A 55 -10.12 -1.28 6.53
N GLY A 56 -8.79 -1.25 6.33
CA GLY A 56 -7.93 -2.42 6.34
C GLY A 56 -7.54 -2.89 7.74
N ALA A 57 -6.69 -3.89 7.81
CA ALA A 57 -6.08 -4.37 9.05
C ALA A 57 -4.56 -4.55 8.85
N HIS A 58 -3.95 -3.56 8.21
CA HIS A 58 -2.54 -3.54 7.82
C HIS A 58 -1.65 -2.74 8.78
N ALA A 59 -2.20 -1.80 9.55
CA ALA A 59 -1.48 -1.03 10.57
C ALA A 59 -2.42 -0.66 11.72
N LYS A 60 -2.29 -1.34 12.88
CA LYS A 60 -3.26 -1.36 13.99
C LYS A 60 -3.81 0.01 14.40
N GLU A 61 -2.99 1.07 14.36
CA GLU A 61 -3.36 2.45 14.76
C GLU A 61 -3.61 3.39 13.57
N HIS A 62 -3.37 2.95 12.33
CA HIS A 62 -3.50 3.75 11.11
C HIS A 62 -4.54 3.19 10.11
N ASN A 63 -5.20 2.08 10.45
CA ASN A 63 -6.15 1.41 9.55
C ASN A 63 -7.28 2.33 9.03
N PHE A 64 -7.72 3.30 9.83
CA PHE A 64 -8.84 4.18 9.51
C PHE A 64 -8.45 5.44 8.71
N ASN A 65 -7.15 5.74 8.60
CA ASN A 65 -6.65 6.93 7.91
C ASN A 65 -5.60 6.59 6.84
N SER A 66 -5.47 5.31 6.46
CA SER A 66 -4.48 4.87 5.50
C SER A 66 -4.94 3.77 4.55
N VAL A 67 -4.32 3.76 3.37
CA VAL A 67 -4.47 2.69 2.36
C VAL A 67 -3.30 1.71 2.54
N GLY A 68 -3.61 0.43 2.73
CA GLY A 68 -2.59 -0.63 2.71
C GLY A 68 -2.31 -1.08 1.28
N ILE A 69 -1.09 -0.94 0.77
CA ILE A 69 -0.69 -1.43 -0.55
C ILE A 69 0.42 -2.45 -0.38
N ALA A 70 0.20 -3.70 -0.75
CA ALA A 70 1.22 -4.74 -0.65
C ALA A 70 2.05 -4.85 -1.93
N PHE A 71 3.30 -5.30 -1.81
CA PHE A 71 4.12 -5.70 -2.96
C PHE A 71 4.43 -7.20 -2.84
N MET A 72 4.30 -7.94 -3.94
CA MET A 72 4.75 -9.34 -4.01
C MET A 72 6.27 -9.37 -4.19
N GLY A 73 6.99 -9.79 -3.14
CA GLY A 73 8.44 -9.94 -3.19
C GLY A 73 9.06 -9.99 -1.80
N ASN A 74 10.40 -9.98 -1.76
CA ASN A 74 11.19 -9.75 -0.56
C ASN A 74 12.27 -8.70 -0.86
N PHE A 75 12.03 -7.46 -0.48
CA PHE A 75 12.93 -6.35 -0.79
C PHE A 75 13.98 -6.08 0.30
N ASN A 76 14.24 -7.04 1.18
CA ASN A 76 15.47 -7.03 1.98
C ASN A 76 16.69 -7.42 1.12
N ASP A 77 16.48 -8.27 0.11
CA ASP A 77 17.57 -8.88 -0.68
C ASP A 77 17.48 -8.54 -2.18
N GLU A 78 16.33 -8.02 -2.62
CA GLU A 78 16.05 -7.76 -4.04
C GLU A 78 15.49 -6.36 -4.26
N MET A 79 15.80 -5.75 -5.41
CA MET A 79 15.22 -4.47 -5.81
C MET A 79 13.80 -4.68 -6.36
N PRO A 80 12.84 -3.80 -6.02
CA PRO A 80 11.54 -3.79 -6.68
C PRO A 80 11.71 -3.46 -8.18
N SER A 81 10.91 -4.11 -9.03
CA SER A 81 10.94 -3.87 -10.46
C SER A 81 10.42 -2.47 -10.81
N SER A 82 10.91 -1.89 -11.90
CA SER A 82 10.40 -0.61 -12.42
C SER A 82 8.90 -0.67 -12.73
N ALA A 83 8.40 -1.83 -13.19
CA ALA A 83 6.98 -2.06 -13.46
C ALA A 83 6.15 -1.95 -12.18
N SER A 84 6.58 -2.59 -11.07
CA SER A 84 5.87 -2.53 -9.78
C SER A 84 5.85 -1.11 -9.18
N LEU A 85 6.97 -0.39 -9.29
CA LEU A 85 7.05 1.02 -8.84
C LEU A 85 6.15 1.93 -9.68
N SER A 86 6.11 1.73 -11.00
CA SER A 86 5.24 2.51 -11.90
C SER A 86 3.77 2.23 -11.63
N ALA A 87 3.42 0.97 -11.36
CA ALA A 87 2.07 0.58 -10.97
C ALA A 87 1.63 1.25 -9.66
N LEU A 88 2.51 1.33 -8.66
CA LEU A 88 2.24 2.05 -7.41
C LEU A 88 1.94 3.53 -7.67
N LEU A 89 2.80 4.23 -8.40
CA LEU A 89 2.61 5.65 -8.70
C LEU A 89 1.29 5.89 -9.44
N ARG A 90 1.00 5.07 -10.45
CA ARG A 90 -0.25 5.16 -11.22
C ARG A 90 -1.48 4.88 -10.37
N LEU A 91 -1.43 3.87 -9.50
CA LEU A 91 -2.52 3.54 -8.59
C LEU A 91 -2.81 4.71 -7.63
N LEU A 92 -1.78 5.32 -7.06
CA LEU A 92 -1.92 6.48 -6.18
C LEU A 92 -2.45 7.70 -6.91
N HIS A 93 -1.96 7.97 -8.13
CA HIS A 93 -2.47 9.06 -8.96
C HIS A 93 -3.97 8.90 -9.26
N ILE A 94 -4.39 7.70 -9.66
CA ILE A 94 -5.83 7.39 -9.85
C ILE A 94 -6.60 7.56 -8.55
N GLY A 95 -6.06 7.09 -7.42
CA GLY A 95 -6.65 7.29 -6.10
C GLY A 95 -6.88 8.76 -5.74
N VAL A 96 -5.93 9.64 -6.10
CA VAL A 96 -6.06 11.09 -5.91
C VAL A 96 -7.10 11.68 -6.86
N LEU A 97 -7.04 11.35 -8.16
CA LEU A 97 -7.98 11.86 -9.17
C LEU A 97 -9.43 11.52 -8.84
N HIS A 98 -9.69 10.32 -8.32
CA HIS A 98 -11.03 9.87 -7.94
C HIS A 98 -11.43 10.24 -6.50
N GLY A 99 -10.59 10.99 -5.79
CA GLY A 99 -10.90 11.47 -4.43
C GLY A 99 -10.84 10.39 -3.34
N HIS A 100 -10.22 9.24 -3.61
CA HIS A 100 -9.97 8.18 -2.63
C HIS A 100 -8.78 8.49 -1.72
N VAL A 101 -7.83 9.28 -2.21
CA VAL A 101 -6.60 9.67 -1.50
C VAL A 101 -6.45 11.18 -1.61
N ARG A 102 -5.92 11.84 -0.57
CA ARG A 102 -5.64 13.27 -0.66
C ARG A 102 -4.47 13.58 -1.60
N PRO A 103 -4.47 14.73 -2.31
CA PRO A 103 -3.35 15.15 -3.14
C PRO A 103 -2.00 15.24 -2.40
N ASN A 104 -2.00 15.53 -1.10
CA ASN A 104 -0.81 15.58 -0.26
C ASN A 104 -0.52 14.24 0.45
N VAL A 105 -0.69 13.13 -0.27
CA VAL A 105 -0.50 11.78 0.28
C VAL A 105 0.90 11.62 0.88
N VAL A 106 0.97 11.04 2.08
CA VAL A 106 2.23 10.67 2.71
C VAL A 106 2.46 9.18 2.52
N LEU A 107 3.45 8.84 1.70
CA LEU A 107 3.89 7.45 1.53
C LEU A 107 4.78 7.05 2.72
N VAL A 108 4.47 5.98 3.43
CA VAL A 108 5.27 5.48 4.57
C VAL A 108 5.58 4.00 4.42
N GLY A 109 6.72 3.59 4.97
CA GLY A 109 7.03 2.17 5.11
C GLY A 109 6.17 1.56 6.21
N HIS A 110 5.82 0.28 6.09
CA HIS A 110 5.10 -0.41 7.16
C HIS A 110 5.89 -0.41 8.49
N ARG A 111 7.23 -0.44 8.41
CA ARG A 111 8.14 -0.31 9.56
C ARG A 111 8.02 1.03 10.30
N ASP A 112 7.51 2.06 9.64
CA ASP A 112 7.32 3.39 10.27
C ASP A 112 6.10 3.40 11.20
N VAL A 113 5.16 2.46 11.01
CA VAL A 113 3.87 2.40 11.71
C VAL A 113 3.64 1.09 12.46
N ALA A 114 4.57 0.15 12.37
CA ALA A 114 4.51 -1.14 13.03
C ALA A 114 5.92 -1.70 13.28
N LYS A 115 6.05 -2.60 14.27
CA LYS A 115 7.31 -3.30 14.56
C LYS A 115 7.55 -4.42 13.54
N THR A 116 8.08 -4.06 12.37
CA THR A 116 8.31 -4.97 11.24
C THR A 116 9.51 -4.52 10.40
N GLU A 117 10.13 -5.44 9.65
CA GLU A 117 11.16 -5.11 8.65
C GLU A 117 10.56 -4.68 7.31
N CYS A 118 9.27 -4.90 7.12
CA CYS A 118 8.55 -4.47 5.93
C CYS A 118 8.65 -2.94 5.72
N PRO A 119 8.89 -2.41 4.51
CA PRO A 119 8.79 -3.04 3.19
C PRO A 119 10.07 -3.74 2.70
N GLY A 120 11.08 -3.86 3.55
CA GLY A 120 12.42 -4.31 3.20
C GLY A 120 13.36 -3.15 2.88
N GLU A 121 14.66 -3.34 3.08
CA GLU A 121 15.68 -2.28 2.96
C GLU A 121 15.67 -1.55 1.61
N TYR A 122 15.62 -2.30 0.50
CA TYR A 122 15.70 -1.72 -0.84
C TYR A 122 14.47 -0.89 -1.19
N LEU A 123 13.26 -1.40 -0.91
CA LEU A 123 12.03 -0.65 -1.17
C LEU A 123 11.89 0.53 -0.19
N TYR A 124 12.32 0.38 1.06
CA TYR A 124 12.31 1.46 2.04
C TYR A 124 13.21 2.63 1.62
N ALA A 125 14.41 2.34 1.11
CA ALA A 125 15.35 3.35 0.61
C ALA A 125 14.80 4.16 -0.59
N LEU A 126 13.84 3.61 -1.35
CA LEU A 126 13.22 4.29 -2.49
C LEU A 126 12.05 5.19 -2.12
N LEU A 127 11.51 5.09 -0.89
CA LEU A 127 10.34 5.87 -0.48
C LEU A 127 10.53 7.39 -0.64
N PRO A 128 11.67 8.02 -0.29
CA PRO A 128 11.87 9.45 -0.52
C PRO A 128 11.70 9.84 -1.98
N LYS A 129 12.34 9.10 -2.89
CA LYS A 129 12.24 9.35 -4.33
C LYS A 129 10.80 9.20 -4.84
N LEU A 130 10.07 8.19 -4.37
CA LEU A 130 8.68 7.97 -4.76
C LEU A 130 7.77 9.10 -4.26
N ARG A 131 8.03 9.64 -3.06
CA ARG A 131 7.30 10.81 -2.53
C ARG A 131 7.50 12.04 -3.42
N ASP A 132 8.75 12.30 -3.83
CA ASP A 132 9.06 13.43 -4.72
C ASP A 132 8.35 13.29 -6.07
N GLN A 133 8.25 12.07 -6.60
CA GLN A 133 7.54 11.81 -7.85
C GLN A 133 6.03 12.05 -7.73
N LEU A 134 5.42 11.77 -6.58
CA LEU A 134 3.99 12.03 -6.35
C LEU A 134 3.67 13.51 -6.19
N GLN A 135 4.60 14.32 -5.68
CA GLN A 135 4.41 15.75 -5.49
C GLN A 135 4.58 16.58 -6.78
N ASN A 136 5.24 16.01 -7.79
CA ASN A 136 5.58 16.67 -9.05
C ASN A 136 4.70 16.22 -10.24
N GLN A 137 3.55 15.61 -9.97
CA GLN A 137 2.56 15.19 -10.97
C GLN A 137 1.24 15.93 -10.78
#